data_AF-A0A4S3TQ48-F1
#
_entry.id   AF-A0A4S3TQ48-F1
#
_cell.length_a   1.000
_cell.length_b   1.000
_cell.length_c   1.000
_cell.angle_alpha   90.00
_cell.angle_beta   90.00
_cell.angle_gamma   90.00
#
_symmetry.space_group_name_H-M   'P 1'
#
loop_
_entity.id
_entity.type
_entity.pdbx_description
1 polymer ?
#
loop_
_entity_poly.entity_id
_entity_poly.type
_entity_poly.pdbx_seq_one_letter_code
_entity_poly.pdbx_strand_id
1 'polypeptide(L)'
;MSFRLSDDAREYFDDIEDKSSTGRFDSMWDKYYFAAMIGIKARDRVPIDKEPSAEPFVDTVIEDYADQKFELYAALIMAEINRQHIPKEEEDEIRELMLNILDSTDPTRLSDHGKELLNCYAEQGHKILQNSGPTPKEFDEFLRQYHKVLNEI
;
A
#
# COMPACT_ATOMS: atom_id res chain seq x y z
N MET A 1 9.31 3.60 12.76
CA MET A 1 8.03 3.01 12.28
C MET A 1 8.31 1.78 11.43
N SER A 2 7.33 0.88 11.30
CA SER A 2 7.42 -0.38 10.53
C SER A 2 6.16 -0.58 9.69
N PHE A 3 6.18 -1.50 8.74
CA PHE A 3 5.03 -1.76 7.87
C PHE A 3 3.95 -2.57 8.59
N ARG A 4 2.70 -2.11 8.47
CA ARG A 4 1.54 -2.65 9.19
C ARG A 4 0.37 -2.85 8.23
N LEU A 5 -0.31 -3.97 8.42
CA LEU A 5 -1.57 -4.29 7.77
C LEU A 5 -2.55 -4.62 8.89
N SER A 6 -3.78 -4.10 8.85
CA SER A 6 -4.78 -4.37 9.89
C SER A 6 -5.11 -5.86 9.97
N ASP A 7 -5.63 -6.30 11.12
CA ASP A 7 -6.03 -7.70 11.30
C ASP A 7 -7.15 -8.09 10.33
N ASP A 8 -8.11 -7.18 10.07
CA ASP A 8 -9.16 -7.36 9.05
C ASP A 8 -8.57 -7.58 7.64
N ALA A 9 -7.55 -6.79 7.29
CA ALA A 9 -6.88 -6.93 6.00
C ALA A 9 -6.10 -8.23 5.89
N ARG A 10 -5.44 -8.65 6.98
CA ARG A 10 -4.76 -9.96 7.03
C ARG A 10 -5.75 -11.09 6.85
N GLU A 11 -6.83 -11.09 7.62
CA GLU A 11 -7.89 -12.10 7.55
C GLU A 11 -8.44 -12.18 6.13
N TYR A 12 -8.71 -11.06 5.47
CA TYR A 12 -9.18 -11.03 4.08
C TYR A 12 -8.24 -11.77 3.11
N PHE A 13 -6.93 -11.55 3.20
CA PHE A 13 -5.97 -12.19 2.30
C PHE A 13 -5.68 -13.64 2.68
N ASP A 14 -5.63 -13.95 3.98
CA ASP A 14 -5.47 -15.31 4.50
C ASP A 14 -6.66 -16.18 4.06
N ASP A 15 -7.88 -15.63 4.09
CA ASP A 15 -9.09 -16.32 3.66
C ASP A 15 -9.08 -16.74 2.18
N ILE A 16 -8.36 -15.99 1.34
CA ILE A 16 -8.16 -16.29 -0.08
C ILE A 16 -7.07 -17.34 -0.21
N GLU A 17 -5.94 -17.15 0.48
CA GLU A 17 -4.79 -18.05 0.43
C GLU A 17 -5.14 -19.47 0.91
N ASP A 18 -5.84 -19.58 2.03
CA ASP A 18 -6.21 -20.87 2.64
C ASP A 18 -7.19 -21.68 1.80
N LYS A 19 -7.99 -21.01 0.96
CA LYS A 19 -9.01 -21.63 0.10
C LYS A 19 -8.51 -21.89 -1.32
N SER A 20 -7.47 -21.18 -1.74
CA SER A 20 -7.00 -21.19 -3.12
C SER A 20 -6.28 -22.48 -3.50
N SER A 21 -6.62 -23.00 -4.67
CA SER A 21 -5.93 -24.08 -5.36
C SER A 21 -5.15 -23.60 -6.59
N THR A 22 -5.32 -22.34 -6.98
CA THR A 22 -4.79 -21.75 -8.22
C THR A 22 -3.50 -20.94 -8.03
N GLY A 23 -3.09 -20.69 -6.79
CA GLY A 23 -1.91 -19.90 -6.44
C GLY A 23 -1.98 -19.38 -5.01
N ARG A 24 -0.99 -18.58 -4.61
CA ARG A 24 -0.91 -17.96 -3.28
C ARG A 24 -0.13 -16.65 -3.35
N PHE A 25 -0.19 -15.88 -2.26
CA PHE A 25 0.76 -14.80 -2.01
C PHE A 25 2.07 -15.41 -1.52
N ASP A 26 3.22 -14.93 -1.99
CA ASP A 26 4.51 -15.49 -1.56
C ASP A 26 4.93 -14.94 -0.19
N SER A 27 4.42 -13.77 0.18
CA SER A 27 4.67 -13.14 1.47
C SER A 27 3.55 -12.19 1.92
N MET A 28 3.62 -11.77 3.19
CA MET A 28 2.78 -10.69 3.71
C MET A 28 3.04 -9.36 2.99
N TRP A 29 4.24 -9.18 2.42
CA TRP A 29 4.55 -8.00 1.63
C TRP A 29 3.73 -7.94 0.34
N ASP A 30 3.45 -9.07 -0.31
CA ASP A 30 2.62 -9.07 -1.53
C ASP A 30 1.19 -8.63 -1.21
N LYS A 31 0.63 -9.15 -0.11
CA LYS A 31 -0.69 -8.75 0.41
C LYS A 31 -0.74 -7.24 0.68
N TYR A 32 0.28 -6.73 1.36
CA TYR A 32 0.45 -5.30 1.62
C TYR A 32 0.59 -4.48 0.33
N TYR A 33 1.41 -4.93 -0.62
CA TYR A 33 1.68 -4.25 -1.88
C TYR A 33 0.41 -4.14 -2.72
N PHE A 34 -0.36 -5.23 -2.87
CA PHE A 34 -1.65 -5.20 -3.56
C PHE A 34 -2.59 -4.16 -2.92
N ALA A 35 -2.73 -4.18 -1.60
CA ALA A 35 -3.56 -3.21 -0.90
C ALA A 35 -3.06 -1.77 -1.10
N ALA A 36 -1.75 -1.52 -0.90
CA ALA A 36 -1.15 -0.19 -1.03
C ALA A 36 -1.33 0.39 -2.43
N MET A 37 -1.14 -0.41 -3.48
CA MET A 37 -1.26 0.04 -4.86
C MET A 37 -2.69 0.46 -5.23
N ILE A 38 -3.72 -0.20 -4.68
CA ILE A 38 -5.12 0.24 -4.85
C ILE A 38 -5.34 1.60 -4.20
N GLY A 39 -4.89 1.80 -2.96
CA GLY A 39 -5.03 3.08 -2.27
C GLY A 39 -4.29 4.20 -3.01
N ILE A 40 -3.03 3.96 -3.39
CA ILE A 40 -2.21 4.92 -4.13
C ILE A 40 -2.86 5.30 -5.46
N LYS A 41 -3.36 4.30 -6.21
CA LYS A 41 -4.05 4.52 -7.49
C LYS A 41 -5.33 5.35 -7.30
N ALA A 42 -6.11 5.04 -6.25
CA ALA A 42 -7.30 5.81 -5.87
C ALA A 42 -6.97 7.21 -5.35
N ARG A 43 -5.70 7.48 -5.02
CA ARG A 43 -5.22 8.72 -4.38
C ARG A 43 -5.95 9.02 -3.07
N ASP A 44 -6.33 7.94 -2.38
CA ASP A 44 -7.09 7.99 -1.15
C ASP A 44 -6.45 7.09 -0.10
N ARG A 45 -6.47 7.56 1.14
CA ARG A 45 -5.90 6.87 2.29
C ARG A 45 -6.76 7.14 3.51
N VAL A 46 -6.68 6.25 4.50
CA VAL A 46 -7.25 6.58 5.79
C VAL A 46 -6.49 7.77 6.42
N PRO A 47 -7.16 8.57 7.27
CA PRO A 47 -6.50 9.55 8.11
C PRO A 47 -5.36 8.93 8.94
N ILE A 48 -4.34 9.73 9.26
CA ILE A 48 -3.16 9.26 10.02
C ILE A 48 -3.54 8.68 11.39
N ASP A 49 -4.52 9.29 12.07
CA ASP A 49 -5.05 8.81 13.36
C ASP A 49 -5.79 7.46 13.26
N LYS A 50 -6.00 6.95 12.04
CA LYS A 50 -6.58 5.65 11.74
C LYS A 50 -5.59 4.68 11.09
N GLU A 51 -4.29 4.96 11.16
CA GLU A 51 -3.27 3.99 10.77
C GLU A 51 -3.49 2.66 11.52
N PRO A 52 -3.36 1.50 10.85
CA PRO A 52 -3.44 0.20 11.52
C PRO A 52 -2.48 0.06 12.71
N SER A 53 -3.01 -0.32 13.87
CA SER A 53 -2.23 -0.57 15.10
C SER A 53 -1.76 -2.03 15.26
N ALA A 54 -2.08 -2.91 14.31
CA ALA A 54 -1.69 -4.32 14.35
C ALA A 54 -0.17 -4.50 14.36
N GLU A 55 0.32 -5.61 14.92
CA GLU A 55 1.76 -5.92 15.02
C GLU A 55 2.46 -5.74 13.67
N PRO A 56 3.65 -5.14 13.61
CA PRO A 56 4.36 -4.98 12.33
C PRO A 56 4.73 -6.35 11.76
N PHE A 57 4.65 -6.51 10.45
CA PHE A 57 4.97 -7.79 9.79
C PHE A 57 6.38 -7.80 9.18
N VAL A 58 6.99 -6.64 8.98
CA VAL A 58 8.38 -6.52 8.54
C VAL A 58 8.93 -5.13 8.88
N ASP A 59 10.22 -5.10 9.26
CA ASP A 59 10.95 -3.85 9.54
C ASP A 59 11.75 -3.36 8.32
N THR A 60 11.79 -4.13 7.24
CA THR A 60 12.54 -3.86 6.00
C THR A 60 11.73 -4.18 4.76
N VAL A 61 11.96 -3.45 3.66
CA VAL A 61 11.47 -3.86 2.34
C VAL A 61 12.12 -5.19 1.99
N ILE A 62 11.34 -6.18 1.55
CA ILE A 62 11.88 -7.48 1.15
C ILE A 62 12.78 -7.34 -0.08
N GLU A 63 13.85 -8.15 -0.14
CA GLU A 63 14.90 -8.05 -1.16
C GLU A 63 14.36 -8.11 -2.59
N ASP A 64 13.28 -8.88 -2.80
CA ASP A 64 12.63 -9.07 -4.10
C ASP A 64 12.05 -7.77 -4.70
N TYR A 65 11.80 -6.76 -3.87
CA TYR A 65 11.28 -5.45 -4.30
C TYR A 65 12.34 -4.34 -4.22
N ALA A 66 13.62 -4.69 -4.00
CA ALA A 66 14.69 -3.72 -3.83
C ALA A 66 14.87 -2.80 -5.06
N ASP A 67 14.64 -3.34 -6.26
CA ASP A 67 14.76 -2.63 -7.53
C ASP A 67 13.53 -1.74 -7.81
N GLN A 68 12.34 -2.16 -7.36
CA GLN A 68 11.05 -1.50 -7.66
C GLN A 68 10.58 -0.56 -6.53
N LYS A 69 11.30 -0.49 -5.41
CA LYS A 69 10.88 0.33 -4.25
C LYS A 69 10.79 1.81 -4.60
N PHE A 70 11.65 2.32 -5.47
CA PHE A 70 11.64 3.74 -5.83
C PHE A 70 10.43 4.10 -6.70
N GLU A 71 9.93 3.16 -7.50
CA GLU A 71 8.69 3.29 -8.26
C GLU A 71 7.48 3.34 -7.32
N LEU A 72 7.45 2.50 -6.29
CA LEU A 72 6.43 2.56 -5.24
C LEU A 72 6.48 3.92 -4.52
N TYR A 73 7.67 4.41 -4.17
CA TYR A 73 7.82 5.68 -3.45
C TYR A 73 7.47 6.88 -4.33
N ALA A 74 7.85 6.85 -5.61
CA ALA A 74 7.44 7.85 -6.57
C ALA A 74 5.91 7.87 -6.73
N ALA A 75 5.27 6.69 -6.79
CA ALA A 75 3.82 6.59 -6.86
C ALA A 75 3.14 7.15 -5.59
N LEU A 76 3.68 6.86 -4.41
CA LEU A 76 3.23 7.42 -3.13
C LEU A 76 3.35 8.94 -3.10
N ILE A 77 4.52 9.49 -3.45
CA ILE A 77 4.77 10.94 -3.50
C ILE A 77 3.78 11.60 -4.45
N MET A 78 3.59 11.02 -5.64
CA MET A 78 2.62 11.52 -6.61
C MET A 78 1.19 11.48 -6.07
N ALA A 79 0.79 10.44 -5.35
CA ALA A 79 -0.52 10.37 -4.71
C ALA A 79 -0.70 11.50 -3.69
N GLU A 80 0.31 11.78 -2.86
CA GLU A 80 0.27 12.87 -1.89
C GLU A 80 0.26 14.26 -2.53
N ILE A 81 1.05 14.50 -3.59
CA ILE A 81 0.99 15.75 -4.38
C ILE A 81 -0.44 16.01 -4.85
N ASN A 82 -1.09 14.99 -5.42
CA ASN A 82 -2.47 15.11 -5.90
C ASN A 82 -3.46 15.33 -4.75
N ARG A 83 -3.34 14.56 -3.65
CA ARG A 83 -4.25 14.64 -2.49
C ARG A 83 -4.18 16.01 -1.81
N GLN A 84 -2.97 16.58 -1.72
CA GLN A 84 -2.72 17.90 -1.12
C GLN A 84 -2.94 19.05 -2.10
N HIS A 85 -3.27 18.77 -3.37
CA HIS A 85 -3.47 19.76 -4.44
C HIS A 85 -2.24 20.65 -4.67
N ILE A 86 -1.03 20.12 -4.47
CA ILE A 86 0.23 20.85 -4.68
C ILE A 86 0.41 21.07 -6.20
N PRO A 87 0.51 22.32 -6.68
CA PRO A 87 0.73 22.59 -8.10
C PRO A 87 2.11 22.07 -8.56
N LYS A 88 2.19 21.62 -9.82
CA LYS A 88 3.43 21.04 -10.37
C LYS A 88 4.60 22.03 -10.46
N GLU A 89 4.31 23.33 -10.44
CA GLU A 89 5.31 24.39 -10.56
C GLU A 89 5.88 24.80 -9.19
N GLU A 90 5.26 24.35 -8.09
CA GLU A 90 5.74 24.59 -6.73
C GLU A 90 6.85 23.58 -6.37
N GLU A 91 8.01 23.73 -6.99
CA GLU A 91 9.15 22.83 -6.81
C GLU A 91 9.61 22.70 -5.36
N ASP A 92 9.51 23.79 -4.57
CA ASP A 92 9.92 23.80 -3.18
C ASP A 92 8.93 23.02 -2.29
N GLU A 93 7.62 23.16 -2.49
CA GLU A 93 6.61 22.36 -1.77
C GLU A 93 6.74 20.87 -2.10
N ILE A 94 6.96 20.53 -3.37
CA ILE A 94 7.19 19.15 -3.80
C ILE A 94 8.46 18.60 -3.14
N ARG A 95 9.54 19.38 -3.10
CA ARG A 95 10.80 18.97 -2.45
C ARG A 95 10.61 18.74 -0.95
N GLU A 96 9.90 19.63 -0.26
CA GLU A 96 9.59 19.47 1.17
C GLU A 96 8.78 18.20 1.43
N LEU A 97 7.76 17.92 0.61
CA LEU A 97 6.99 16.68 0.70
C LEU A 97 7.88 15.45 0.50
N MET A 98 8.77 15.46 -0.50
CA MET A 98 9.71 14.36 -0.73
C MET A 98 10.63 14.14 0.47
N LEU A 99 11.16 15.20 1.08
CA LEU A 99 12.02 15.12 2.27
C LEU A 99 11.27 14.63 3.51
N ASN A 100 9.96 14.90 3.60
CA ASN A 100 9.13 14.37 4.67
C ASN A 100 8.82 12.88 4.51
N ILE A 101 8.81 12.35 3.28
CA ILE A 101 8.51 10.94 2.97
C ILE A 101 9.77 10.07 2.96
N LEU A 102 10.89 10.59 2.46
CA LEU A 102 12.11 9.83 2.21
C LEU A 102 13.15 10.06 3.32
N ASP A 103 13.84 8.99 3.70
CA ASP A 103 14.98 9.05 4.61
C ASP A 103 16.12 8.20 4.07
N SER A 104 17.21 8.85 3.64
CA SER A 104 18.37 8.13 3.09
C SER A 104 19.11 7.26 4.13
N THR A 105 18.88 7.43 5.42
CA THR A 105 19.56 6.69 6.49
C THR A 105 18.82 5.42 6.89
N ASP A 106 17.51 5.36 6.65
CA ASP A 106 16.69 4.19 6.95
C ASP A 106 16.89 3.08 5.89
N PRO A 107 16.96 1.79 6.28
CA PRO A 107 17.10 0.68 5.34
C PRO A 107 16.01 0.62 4.26
N THR A 108 14.78 1.01 4.61
CA THR A 108 13.65 1.09 3.68
C THR A 108 13.78 2.28 2.72
N ARG A 109 14.59 3.27 3.04
CA ARG A 109 14.65 4.61 2.41
C ARG A 109 13.43 5.49 2.63
N LEU A 110 12.53 5.10 3.53
CA LEU A 110 11.38 5.89 3.96
C LEU A 110 11.59 6.43 5.36
N SER A 111 11.20 7.68 5.56
CA SER A 111 11.02 8.25 6.89
C SER A 111 9.90 7.50 7.63
N ASP A 112 9.78 7.74 8.93
CA ASP A 112 8.67 7.18 9.70
C ASP A 112 7.31 7.64 9.18
N HIS A 113 7.22 8.89 8.73
CA HIS A 113 6.02 9.42 8.09
C HIS A 113 5.75 8.77 6.72
N GLY A 114 6.78 8.46 5.94
CA GLY A 114 6.63 7.73 4.67
C GLY A 114 6.04 6.33 4.87
N LYS A 115 6.49 5.60 5.89
CA LYS A 115 5.94 4.29 6.26
C LYS A 115 4.49 4.38 6.75
N GLU A 116 4.20 5.38 7.59
CA GLU A 116 2.85 5.67 8.10
C GLU A 116 1.86 5.96 6.95
N LEU A 117 2.27 6.77 5.98
CA LEU A 117 1.46 7.06 4.79
C LEU A 117 1.18 5.79 3.99
N LEU A 118 2.18 4.95 3.73
CA LEU A 118 1.96 3.69 3.02
C LEU A 118 1.01 2.76 3.78
N ASN A 119 1.13 2.66 5.11
CA ASN A 119 0.22 1.87 5.93
C ASN A 119 -1.23 2.38 5.79
N CYS A 120 -1.42 3.71 5.76
CA CYS A 120 -2.73 4.32 5.55
C CYS A 120 -3.29 4.08 4.15
N TYR A 121 -2.45 4.10 3.11
CA TYR A 121 -2.84 3.77 1.74
C TYR A 121 -3.20 2.28 1.60
N ALA A 122 -2.41 1.39 2.20
CA ALA A 122 -2.68 -0.04 2.22
C ALA A 122 -4.02 -0.34 2.90
N GLU A 123 -4.29 0.27 4.05
CA GLU A 123 -5.55 0.12 4.76
C GLU A 123 -6.75 0.58 3.92
N GLN A 124 -6.64 1.73 3.24
CA GLN A 124 -7.71 2.20 2.37
C GLN A 124 -7.89 1.32 1.14
N GLY A 125 -6.79 0.86 0.53
CA GLY A 125 -6.88 -0.03 -0.62
C GLY A 125 -7.45 -1.40 -0.28
N HIS A 126 -7.18 -1.93 0.91
CA HIS A 126 -7.88 -3.11 1.44
C HIS A 126 -9.39 -2.86 1.54
N LYS A 127 -9.82 -1.73 2.13
CA LYS A 127 -11.25 -1.37 2.20
C LYS A 127 -11.89 -1.28 0.82
N ILE A 128 -11.21 -0.72 -0.17
CA ILE A 128 -11.70 -0.65 -1.55
C ILE A 128 -11.86 -2.07 -2.12
N LEU A 129 -10.86 -2.94 -1.95
CA LEU A 129 -10.93 -4.33 -2.41
C LEU A 129 -12.08 -5.09 -1.76
N GLN A 130 -12.19 -5.04 -0.43
CA GLN A 130 -13.23 -5.73 0.34
C GLN A 130 -14.64 -5.25 -0.05
N ASN A 131 -14.82 -3.95 -0.33
CA ASN A 131 -16.11 -3.39 -0.73
C ASN A 131 -16.44 -3.58 -2.23
N SER A 132 -15.48 -4.02 -3.04
CA SER A 132 -15.68 -4.19 -4.49
C SER A 132 -16.49 -5.44 -4.88
N GLY A 133 -16.73 -6.34 -3.93
CA GLY A 133 -17.52 -7.55 -4.14
C GLY A 133 -17.29 -8.60 -3.04
N PRO A 134 -17.87 -9.80 -3.19
CA PRO A 134 -17.59 -10.92 -2.28
C PRO A 134 -16.09 -11.25 -2.27
N THR A 135 -15.55 -11.65 -1.12
CA THR A 135 -14.17 -12.13 -1.01
C THR A 135 -13.93 -13.30 -1.98
N PRO A 136 -12.90 -13.21 -2.84
CA PRO A 136 -12.48 -14.31 -3.70
C PRO A 136 -12.21 -15.59 -2.91
N LYS A 137 -12.44 -16.75 -3.53
CA LYS A 137 -12.06 -18.04 -2.91
C LYS A 137 -10.81 -18.62 -3.54
N GLU A 138 -10.46 -18.15 -4.73
CA GLU A 138 -9.30 -18.58 -5.50
C GLU A 138 -8.39 -17.39 -5.78
N PHE A 139 -7.08 -17.65 -5.88
CA PHE A 139 -6.11 -16.60 -6.17
C PHE A 139 -6.29 -16.00 -7.57
N ASP A 140 -6.66 -16.79 -8.57
CA ASP A 140 -6.92 -16.28 -9.91
C ASP A 140 -8.19 -15.38 -9.96
N GLU A 141 -9.22 -15.72 -9.18
CA GLU A 141 -10.39 -14.86 -8.95
C GLU A 141 -9.98 -13.54 -8.32
N PHE A 142 -9.12 -13.58 -7.30
CA PHE A 142 -8.56 -12.38 -6.68
C PHE A 142 -7.84 -11.50 -7.71
N LEU A 143 -6.95 -12.05 -8.54
CA LEU A 143 -6.22 -11.27 -9.54
C LEU A 143 -7.17 -10.62 -10.57
N ARG A 144 -8.24 -11.31 -10.97
CA ARG A 144 -9.26 -10.75 -11.88
C ARG A 144 -10.02 -9.60 -11.21
N GLN A 145 -10.44 -9.77 -9.96
CA GLN A 145 -11.12 -8.72 -9.20
C GLN A 145 -10.21 -7.53 -8.98
N TYR A 146 -8.96 -7.77 -8.56
CA TYR A 146 -7.93 -6.75 -8.36
C TYR A 146 -7.71 -5.92 -9.64
N HIS A 147 -7.53 -6.58 -10.78
CA HIS A 147 -7.37 -5.91 -12.07
C HIS A 147 -8.62 -5.11 -12.47
N LYS A 148 -9.82 -5.63 -12.19
CA LYS A 148 -11.07 -4.90 -12.43
C LYS A 148 -11.11 -3.61 -11.59
N VAL A 149 -10.86 -3.71 -10.29
CA VAL A 149 -10.85 -2.55 -9.38
C VAL A 149 -9.85 -1.50 -9.87
N LEU A 150 -8.63 -1.88 -10.24
CA LEU A 150 -7.60 -0.96 -10.77
C LEU A 150 -8.03 -0.16 -12.01
N ASN A 151 -8.93 -0.70 -12.83
CA ASN A 151 -9.43 -0.04 -14.04
C ASN A 151 -10.65 0.85 -13.78
N GLU A 152 -11.34 0.65 -12.65
CA GLU A 152 -12.55 1.39 -12.29
C GLU A 152 -12.26 2.61 -11.42
N ILE A 153 -11.06 2.69 -10.82
CA ILE A 153 -10.57 3.79 -9.98
C ILE A 153 -9.65 4.78 -10.70
#